data_AF-A0A101VMQ3-F1
#
_entry.id   AF-A0A101VMQ3-F1
#
_cell.length_a   1.000
_cell.length_b   1.000
_cell.length_c   1.000
_cell.angle_alpha   90.00
_cell.angle_beta   90.00
_cell.angle_gamma   90.00
#
_symmetry.space_group_name_H-M   'P 1'
#
loop_
_entity.id
_entity.type
_entity.pdbx_description
1 polymer ?
#
loop_
_entity_poly.entity_id
_entity_poly.type
_entity_poly.pdbx_seq_one_letter_code
_entity_poly.pdbx_strand_id
1 'polypeptide(L)' 'MMSKLKLGPIVDEKPVKVQVELPAVLHQDLLDYADLLGRGQGQPPVEPARLIVPMLQRFVASDRGFAKARRAATPRSTD' A
#
# COMPACT_ATOMS: atom_id res chain seq x y z
N MET A 1 -21.81 34.56 12.94
CA MET A 1 -21.26 33.29 13.50
C MET A 1 -20.91 32.40 12.31
N MET A 2 -19.63 32.35 11.92
CA MET A 2 -19.18 31.50 10.81
C MET A 2 -19.03 30.06 11.33
N SER A 3 -19.79 29.13 10.79
CA SER A 3 -19.63 27.70 11.04
C SER A 3 -18.26 27.24 10.56
N LYS A 4 -17.36 26.91 11.49
CA LYS A 4 -16.05 26.33 11.21
C LYS A 4 -16.26 24.99 10.49
N LEU A 5 -15.91 24.90 9.21
CA LEU A 5 -15.96 23.65 8.46
C LEU A 5 -15.04 22.63 9.14
N LYS A 6 -15.53 21.39 9.32
CA LYS A 6 -14.84 20.31 10.04
C LYS A 6 -13.73 19.63 9.23
N LEU A 7 -13.53 20.01 7.98
CA LEU A 7 -12.40 19.53 7.18
C LEU A 7 -11.19 20.40 7.49
N GLY A 8 -10.18 19.80 8.13
CA GLY A 8 -8.83 20.34 8.11
C GLY A 8 -8.25 20.33 6.70
N PRO A 9 -7.05 20.91 6.49
CA PRO A 9 -6.39 20.91 5.19
C PRO A 9 -6.35 19.48 4.62
N ILE A 10 -6.81 19.32 3.38
CA ILE A 10 -6.62 18.07 2.64
C ILE A 10 -5.10 17.91 2.51
N VAL A 11 -4.55 16.89 3.15
CA VAL A 11 -3.13 16.57 3.02
C VAL A 11 -2.91 16.21 1.56
N ASP A 12 -2.18 17.06 0.85
CA ASP A 12 -1.69 16.78 -0.50
C ASP A 12 -0.62 15.68 -0.37
N GLU A 13 -1.08 14.41 -0.30
CA GLU A 13 -0.19 13.26 -0.33
C GLU A 13 0.45 13.19 -1.72
N LYS A 14 1.59 13.86 -1.86
CA LYS A 14 2.37 13.84 -3.10
C LYS A 14 2.87 12.41 -3.34
N PRO A 15 2.43 11.74 -4.42
CA PRO A 15 2.87 10.38 -4.70
C PRO A 15 4.38 10.38 -4.99
N VAL A 16 5.10 9.50 -4.31
CA VAL A 16 6.53 9.28 -4.57
C VAL A 16 6.64 8.20 -5.65
N LYS A 17 7.30 8.53 -6.77
CA LYS A 17 7.61 7.55 -7.82
C LYS A 17 8.83 6.73 -7.42
N VAL A 18 8.68 5.41 -7.48
CA VAL A 18 9.76 4.45 -7.23
C VAL A 18 9.90 3.55 -8.45
N GLN A 19 11.11 3.41 -8.98
CA GLN A 19 11.43 2.42 -10.01
C GLN A 19 11.89 1.14 -9.31
N VAL A 20 11.32 0.00 -9.72
CA VAL A 20 11.61 -1.30 -9.12
C VAL A 20 11.99 -2.27 -10.22
N GLU A 21 13.09 -2.99 -10.04
CA GLU A 21 13.48 -4.13 -10.86
C GLU A 21 13.02 -5.41 -10.16
N LEU A 22 12.35 -6.28 -10.90
CA LEU A 22 11.83 -7.55 -10.38
C LEU A 22 12.59 -8.72 -11.00
N PRO A 23 12.93 -9.75 -10.23
CA PRO A 23 13.34 -11.03 -10.81
C PRO A 23 12.26 -11.54 -11.78
N ALA A 24 12.69 -12.13 -12.90
CA ALA A 24 11.77 -12.63 -13.93
C ALA A 24 10.72 -13.61 -13.36
N VAL A 25 11.12 -14.47 -12.43
CA VAL A 25 10.21 -15.41 -11.75
C VAL A 25 9.11 -14.68 -11.00
N LEU A 26 9.46 -13.63 -10.24
CA LEU A 26 8.47 -12.85 -9.50
C LEU A 26 7.52 -12.09 -10.43
N HIS A 27 7.99 -11.61 -11.58
CA HIS A 27 7.11 -11.00 -12.58
C HIS A 27 6.07 -12.01 -13.11
N GLN A 28 6.49 -13.26 -13.39
CA GLN A 28 5.57 -14.30 -13.82
C GLN A 28 4.56 -14.65 -12.73
N ASP A 29 4.99 -14.77 -11.48
CA ASP A 29 4.08 -15.03 -10.36
C ASP A 29 3.02 -13.91 -10.21
N LEU A 30 3.39 -12.65 -10.47
CA LEU A 30 2.45 -11.53 -10.43
C LEU A 30 1.45 -11.55 -11.61
N LEU A 31 1.87 -11.99 -12.80
CA LEU A 31 0.95 -12.20 -13.93
C LEU A 31 -0.08 -13.29 -13.60
N ASP A 32 0.38 -14.43 -13.08
CA ASP A 32 -0.52 -15.53 -12.70
C ASP A 32 -1.49 -15.11 -11.59
N TYR A 33 -1.00 -14.36 -10.59
CA TYR A 33 -1.85 -13.82 -9.53
C TYR A 33 -2.92 -12.86 -10.07
N ALA A 34 -2.52 -11.96 -10.98
CA ALA A 34 -3.42 -11.02 -11.63
C ALA A 34 -4.54 -11.72 -12.41
N ASP A 35 -4.19 -12.76 -13.15
CA ASP A 35 -5.11 -13.60 -13.91
C ASP A 35 -6.14 -14.26 -12.99
N LEU A 36 -5.68 -14.92 -11.92
CA LEU A 36 -6.55 -15.58 -10.95
C LEU A 36 -7.48 -14.60 -10.24
N LEU A 37 -6.97 -13.42 -9.88
CA LEU A 37 -7.75 -12.37 -9.23
C LEU A 37 -8.86 -11.82 -10.14
N GLY A 38 -8.57 -11.62 -11.43
CA GLY A 38 -9.55 -11.17 -12.42
C GLY A 38 -10.64 -12.20 -12.65
N ARG A 39 -10.25 -13.46 -12.89
CA ARG A 39 -11.17 -14.59 -13.11
C ARG A 39 -12.15 -14.77 -11.94
N GLY A 40 -11.68 -14.66 -10.70
CA GLY A 40 -12.51 -14.76 -9.50
C GLY A 40 -13.61 -13.68 -9.39
N GLN A 41 -13.47 -12.57 -10.12
CA GLN A 41 -14.41 -11.45 -10.13
C GLN A 41 -15.17 -11.31 -11.47
N GLY A 42 -14.95 -12.24 -12.42
CA GLY A 42 -15.48 -12.13 -13.78
C GLY A 42 -14.93 -10.91 -14.54
N GLN A 43 -13.73 -10.45 -14.16
CA GLN A 43 -13.05 -9.29 -14.72
C GLN A 43 -11.81 -9.74 -15.53
N PRO A 44 -11.32 -8.92 -16.47
CA PRO A 44 -10.04 -9.18 -17.10
C PRO A 44 -8.90 -9.19 -16.07
N PRO A 45 -7.75 -9.82 -16.40
CA PRO A 45 -6.56 -9.76 -15.56
C PRO A 45 -6.15 -8.32 -15.22
N VAL A 46 -5.68 -8.14 -13.99
CA VAL A 46 -5.19 -6.84 -13.52
C VAL A 46 -3.74 -6.63 -13.96
N GLU A 47 -3.36 -5.44 -14.40
CA GLU A 47 -1.94 -5.13 -14.65
C GLU A 47 -1.05 -5.47 -13.42
N PRO A 48 0.00 -6.29 -13.55
CA PRO A 48 0.83 -6.75 -12.42
C PRO A 48 1.35 -5.61 -11.54
N ALA A 49 1.74 -4.49 -12.14
CA ALA A 49 2.25 -3.32 -11.43
C ALA A 49 1.21 -2.72 -10.46
N ARG A 50 -0.09 -2.88 -10.74
CA ARG A 50 -1.17 -2.41 -9.87
C ARG A 50 -1.34 -3.27 -8.61
N LEU A 51 -0.75 -4.46 -8.57
CA LEU A 51 -0.73 -5.33 -7.38
C LEU A 51 0.33 -4.90 -6.37
N ILE A 52 1.44 -4.31 -6.83
CA ILE A 52 2.62 -4.03 -6.01
C ILE A 52 2.28 -3.15 -4.81
N VAL A 53 1.63 -2.00 -5.05
CA VAL A 53 1.29 -1.05 -3.98
C VAL A 53 0.36 -1.66 -2.92
N PRO A 54 -0.82 -2.23 -3.26
CA PRO A 54 -1.70 -2.81 -2.24
C PRO A 54 -1.10 -4.03 -1.54
N MET A 55 -0.27 -4.84 -2.22
CA MET A 55 0.46 -5.93 -1.57
C MET A 55 1.46 -5.42 -0.52
N LEU A 56 2.26 -4.40 -0.87
CA LEU A 56 3.22 -3.79 0.07
C LEU A 56 2.50 -3.11 1.25
N GLN A 57 1.40 -2.39 0.98
CA GLN A 57 0.59 -1.80 2.04
C GLN A 57 0.07 -2.87 3.01
N ARG A 58 -0.46 -3.98 2.49
CA ARG A 58 -0.96 -5.09 3.31
C ARG A 58 0.16 -5.77 4.09
N PHE A 59 1.33 -5.97 3.48
CA PHE A 59 2.50 -6.52 4.15
C PHE A 59 2.91 -5.65 5.35
N VAL A 60 3.15 -4.35 5.12
CA VAL A 60 3.56 -3.40 6.17
C VAL A 60 2.51 -3.26 7.28
N ALA A 61 1.23 -3.24 6.91
CA ALA A 61 0.14 -3.10 7.88
C ALA A 61 -0.03 -4.35 8.76
N SER A 62 0.29 -5.54 8.26
CA SER A 62 0.10 -6.81 8.97
C SER A 62 1.34 -7.29 9.73
N ASP A 63 2.52 -6.76 9.43
CA ASP A 63 3.76 -7.11 10.13
C ASP A 63 3.78 -6.57 11.57
N ARG A 64 3.50 -7.46 12.53
CA ARG A 64 3.53 -7.15 13.96
C ARG A 64 4.93 -6.84 14.49
N GLY A 65 5.96 -7.47 13.92
CA GLY A 65 7.36 -7.24 14.28
C GLY A 65 7.77 -5.81 13.92
N PHE A 66 7.46 -5.41 12.69
CA PHE A 66 7.62 -4.03 12.23
C PHE A 66 6.83 -3.04 13.09
N ALA A 67 5.55 -3.34 13.37
CA ALA A 67 4.72 -2.47 14.20
C ALA A 67 5.29 -2.28 15.62
N LYS A 68 5.83 -3.34 16.25
CA LYS A 68 6.48 -3.27 17.57
C LYS A 68 7.75 -2.43 17.52
N ALA A 69 8.63 -2.66 16.54
CA ALA A 69 9.87 -1.91 16.37
C ALA A 69 9.59 -0.41 16.15
N ARG A 70 8.62 -0.07 15.28
CA ARG A 70 8.23 1.32 15.02
C ARG A 70 7.75 2.04 16.28
N ARG A 71 6.95 1.39 17.12
CA ARG A 71 6.49 1.96 18.40
C ARG A 71 7.63 2.18 19.40
N ALA A 72 8.66 1.34 19.38
CA ALA A 72 9.82 1.52 20.24
C ALA A 72 10.74 2.65 19.74
N ALA A 73 10.77 2.89 18.42
CA ALA A 73 11.60 3.91 17.78
C ALA A 73 10.99 5.32 17.85
N THR A 74 9.66 5.46 17.88
CA THR A 74 9.00 6.75 18.10
C THR A 74 8.99 7.05 19.60
N PRO A 75 9.74 8.07 20.10
CA PRO A 75 9.61 8.48 21.49
C PRO A 75 8.16 8.85 21.73
N ARG A 76 7.55 8.34 22.80
CA ARG A 76 6.27 8.87 23.27
C ARG A 76 6.51 10.35 23.56
N SER A 77 5.99 11.24 22.72
CA SER A 77 5.82 12.63 23.10
C SER A 77 4.82 12.62 24.25
N THR A 78 5.35 12.69 25.47
CA THR A 78 4.57 13.04 26.65
C THR A 78 4.17 14.49 26.49
N ASP A 79 2.92 14.71 26.07
CA ASP A 79 2.14 15.87 26.51
C ASP A 79 1.56 15.56 27.90
#